data_AF-A0A382NR84-F1
#
_entry.id   AF-A0A382NR84-F1
#
_cell.length_a   1.000
_cell.length_b   1.000
_cell.length_c   1.000
_cell.angle_alpha   90.00
_cell.angle_beta   90.00
_cell.angle_gamma   90.00
#
_symmetry.space_group_name_H-M   'P 1'
#
loop_
_entity.id
_entity.type
_entity.pdbx_description
1 polymer ?
#
loop_
_entity_poly.entity_id
_entity_poly.type
_entity_poly.pdbx_seq_one_letter_code
_entity_poly.pdbx_strand_id
1 'polypeptide(L)'
;MKNIFIILNIFAFGLLWAQDDDDLDMDAMWESTIWEEIEEVADEDIQEVDNITAVAGVRGAEAEDEALHHLYYRKSMKGIDEGALKNALGKLLNNLSVLKEKNPEHEKIPKLTHLVCQLYTKLGDEDKAKMFENELLAIAPDMHAKYYK
;
A
#
# COMPACT_ATOMS: atom_id res chain seq x y z
N MET A 1 -49.79 11.80 -5.42
CA MET A 1 -49.81 10.35 -5.78
C MET A 1 -49.56 10.10 -7.27
N LYS A 2 -50.12 10.89 -8.19
CA LYS A 2 -49.95 10.72 -9.65
C LYS A 2 -48.49 10.71 -10.13
N ASN A 3 -47.61 11.50 -9.53
CA ASN A 3 -46.18 11.56 -9.90
C ASN A 3 -45.39 10.32 -9.43
N ILE A 4 -45.83 9.65 -8.36
CA ILE A 4 -45.21 8.40 -7.88
C ILE A 4 -45.54 7.25 -8.83
N PHE A 5 -46.76 7.21 -9.37
CA PHE A 5 -47.14 6.23 -10.40
C PHE A 5 -46.38 6.42 -11.71
N ILE A 6 -45.99 7.66 -12.06
CA ILE A 6 -45.16 7.96 -13.24
C ILE A 6 -43.73 7.45 -13.03
N ILE A 7 -43.14 7.70 -11.86
CA ILE A 7 -41.78 7.23 -11.54
C ILE A 7 -41.71 5.70 -11.48
N LEU A 8 -42.75 5.04 -10.93
CA LEU A 8 -42.85 3.58 -10.88
C LEU A 8 -43.00 2.97 -12.29
N ASN A 9 -43.72 3.64 -13.20
CA ASN A 9 -43.84 3.21 -14.59
C ASN A 9 -42.51 3.33 -15.36
N ILE A 10 -41.76 4.41 -15.14
CA ILE A 10 -40.44 4.61 -15.78
C ILE A 10 -39.43 3.57 -15.30
N PHE A 11 -39.46 3.22 -14.00
CA PHE A 11 -38.59 2.18 -13.44
C PHE A 11 -38.94 0.77 -13.94
N ALA A 12 -40.23 0.48 -14.15
CA ALA A 12 -40.68 -0.80 -14.73
C ALA A 12 -40.36 -0.92 -16.24
N PHE A 13 -40.34 0.20 -16.98
CA PHE A 13 -39.94 0.20 -18.39
C PHE A 13 -38.44 -0.05 -18.56
N GLY A 14 -37.59 0.40 -17.63
CA GLY A 14 -36.14 0.17 -17.67
C GLY A 14 -35.74 -1.31 -17.52
N LEU A 15 -36.59 -2.14 -16.89
CA LEU A 15 -36.34 -3.59 -16.75
C LEU A 15 -36.70 -4.40 -18.01
N LEU A 16 -37.52 -3.84 -18.91
CA LEU A 16 -37.89 -4.50 -20.18
C LEU A 16 -36.82 -4.33 -21.28
N TRP A 17 -35.93 -3.33 -21.16
CA TRP A 17 -34.81 -3.11 -22.10
C TRP A 17 -33.51 -3.83 -21.69
N ALA A 18 -33.51 -4.51 -20.54
CA ALA A 18 -32.34 -5.23 -20.02
C ALA A 18 -32.33 -6.71 -20.42
N GLN A 19 -33.23 -7.13 -21.31
CA GLN A 19 -33.47 -8.53 -21.61
C GLN A 19 -33.72 -8.75 -23.11
N ASP A 20 -32.73 -8.35 -23.91
CA ASP A 20 -32.41 -8.99 -25.19
C ASP A 20 -30.91 -9.33 -25.14
N ASP A 21 -30.56 -10.39 -24.39
CA ASP A 21 -29.45 -11.26 -24.81
C ASP A 21 -29.98 -12.05 -26.01
N ASP A 22 -30.23 -11.35 -27.12
CA ASP A 22 -30.07 -11.99 -28.41
C ASP A 22 -28.57 -12.30 -28.45
N ASP A 23 -28.22 -13.53 -28.07
CA ASP A 23 -26.92 -14.13 -28.28
C ASP A 23 -26.59 -13.95 -29.77
N LEU A 24 -25.98 -12.81 -30.07
CA LEU A 24 -25.49 -12.42 -31.37
C LEU A 24 -24.45 -13.49 -31.69
N ASP A 25 -24.87 -14.51 -32.42
CA ASP A 25 -24.06 -15.68 -32.74
C ASP A 25 -22.95 -15.22 -33.69
N MET A 26 -21.88 -14.73 -33.06
CA MET A 26 -20.71 -14.21 -33.74
C MET A 26 -20.12 -15.29 -34.65
N ASP A 27 -20.21 -16.56 -34.26
CA ASP A 27 -19.70 -17.68 -35.06
C ASP A 27 -20.52 -17.85 -36.36
N ALA A 28 -21.85 -17.72 -36.31
CA ALA A 28 -22.70 -17.71 -37.50
C ALA A 28 -22.42 -16.52 -38.44
N MET A 29 -22.01 -15.36 -37.90
CA MET A 29 -21.58 -14.21 -38.72
C MET A 29 -20.23 -14.47 -39.41
N TRP A 30 -19.29 -15.15 -38.74
CA TRP A 30 -18.00 -15.51 -39.32
C TRP A 30 -18.11 -16.53 -40.46
N GLU A 31 -19.03 -17.50 -40.34
CA GLU A 31 -19.24 -18.53 -41.37
C GLU A 31 -19.98 -18.02 -42.62
N SER A 32 -20.74 -16.93 -42.51
CA SER A 32 -21.52 -16.35 -43.62
C SER A 32 -20.83 -15.17 -44.31
N THR A 33 -19.70 -14.70 -43.80
CA THR A 33 -18.97 -13.56 -44.37
C THR A 33 -18.17 -13.98 -45.60
N ILE A 34 -18.53 -13.44 -46.76
CA ILE A 34 -17.78 -13.60 -48.02
C ILE A 34 -16.61 -12.62 -47.99
N TRP A 35 -15.38 -13.14 -48.02
CA TRP A 35 -14.17 -12.33 -48.10
C TRP A 35 -13.89 -11.95 -49.55
N GLU A 36 -14.00 -10.67 -49.87
CA GLU A 36 -13.47 -10.12 -51.12
C GLU A 36 -12.00 -9.75 -50.94
N GLU A 37 -11.16 -10.19 -51.87
CA GLU A 37 -9.74 -9.85 -51.90
C GLU A 37 -9.58 -8.38 -52.31
N ILE A 38 -8.93 -7.57 -51.47
CA ILE A 38 -8.68 -6.16 -51.75
C ILE A 38 -7.53 -6.09 -52.77
N GLU A 39 -7.85 -5.81 -54.03
CA GLU A 39 -6.88 -5.84 -55.14
C GLU A 39 -5.92 -4.64 -55.14
N GLU A 40 -6.31 -3.46 -54.62
CA GLU A 40 -5.43 -2.29 -54.50
C GLU A 40 -5.74 -1.46 -53.24
N VAL A 41 -4.76 -1.36 -52.34
CA VAL A 41 -4.76 -0.36 -51.25
C VAL A 41 -4.24 0.94 -51.85
N ALA A 42 -5.08 1.97 -51.89
CA ALA A 42 -4.64 3.31 -52.27
C ALA A 42 -3.64 3.82 -51.22
N ASP A 43 -2.38 3.99 -51.63
CA ASP A 43 -1.22 4.44 -50.84
C ASP A 43 -1.29 5.93 -50.40
N GLU A 44 -2.48 6.54 -50.24
CA GLU A 44 -2.57 8.01 -50.13
C GLU A 44 -2.62 8.57 -48.70
N ASP A 45 -2.72 7.74 -47.65
CA ASP A 45 -2.83 8.24 -46.26
C ASP A 45 -1.73 7.73 -45.30
N ILE A 46 -0.47 7.69 -45.75
CA ILE A 46 0.71 7.45 -44.88
C ILE A 46 1.20 8.78 -44.28
N GLN A 47 0.34 9.54 -43.62
CA GLN A 47 0.72 10.84 -42.99
C GLN A 47 0.19 11.06 -41.57
N GLU A 48 -0.11 10.00 -40.80
CA GLU A 48 -0.54 10.21 -39.40
C GLU A 48 0.08 9.24 -38.37
N VAL A 49 1.17 8.54 -38.67
CA VAL A 49 1.76 7.61 -37.70
C VAL A 49 2.80 8.28 -36.79
N ASP A 50 3.49 9.32 -37.28
CA ASP A 50 4.58 9.99 -36.55
C ASP A 50 4.08 10.87 -35.39
N ASN A 51 2.89 11.47 -35.50
CA ASN A 51 2.31 12.26 -34.42
C ASN A 51 1.73 11.39 -33.30
N ILE A 52 1.29 10.17 -33.61
CA ILE A 52 0.71 9.24 -32.63
C ILE A 52 1.80 8.64 -31.74
N THR A 53 2.97 8.29 -32.32
CA THR A 53 4.09 7.72 -31.58
C THR A 53 4.76 8.74 -30.63
N ALA A 54 4.80 10.03 -31.01
CA ALA A 54 5.33 11.09 -30.16
C ALA A 54 4.45 11.38 -28.92
N VAL A 55 3.12 11.30 -29.05
CA VAL A 55 2.20 11.55 -27.92
C VAL A 55 2.11 10.35 -26.98
N ALA A 56 2.32 9.13 -27.48
CA ALA A 56 2.38 7.91 -26.68
C ALA A 56 3.57 7.90 -25.70
N GLY A 57 4.72 8.50 -26.08
CA GLY A 57 5.91 8.55 -25.22
C GLY A 57 5.79 9.51 -24.02
N VAL A 58 5.09 10.63 -24.18
CA VAL A 58 4.99 11.67 -23.12
C VAL A 58 4.08 11.22 -21.98
N ARG A 59 2.95 10.55 -22.28
CA ARG A 59 2.07 9.98 -21.25
C ARG A 59 2.67 8.74 -20.57
N GLY A 60 3.53 7.99 -21.25
CA GLY A 60 4.28 6.89 -20.65
C GLY A 60 5.33 7.35 -19.64
N ALA A 61 6.07 8.43 -19.96
CA ALA A 61 7.08 8.99 -19.07
C ALA A 61 6.48 9.62 -17.80
N GLU A 62 5.33 10.30 -17.90
CA GLU A 62 4.65 10.89 -16.73
C GLU A 62 3.96 9.81 -15.87
N ALA A 63 3.37 8.79 -16.50
CA ALA A 63 2.85 7.62 -15.79
C ALA A 63 3.94 6.78 -15.12
N GLU A 64 5.14 6.69 -15.71
CA GLU A 64 6.29 6.04 -15.09
C GLU A 64 6.79 6.81 -13.87
N ASP A 65 6.90 8.13 -13.94
CA ASP A 65 7.34 8.97 -12.81
C ASP A 65 6.32 8.92 -11.65
N GLU A 66 5.02 8.99 -11.96
CA GLU A 66 3.96 8.85 -10.97
C GLU A 66 3.94 7.43 -10.34
N ALA A 67 4.11 6.38 -11.15
CA ALA A 67 4.24 5.01 -10.67
C ALA A 67 5.52 4.81 -9.82
N LEU A 68 6.63 5.45 -10.18
CA LEU A 68 7.90 5.38 -9.47
C LEU A 68 7.78 6.03 -8.08
N HIS A 69 7.09 7.16 -7.97
CA HIS A 69 6.81 7.81 -6.69
C HIS A 69 5.99 6.90 -5.75
N HIS A 70 5.00 6.18 -6.28
CA HIS A 70 4.24 5.17 -5.53
C HIS A 70 5.08 3.93 -5.14
N LEU A 71 6.03 3.51 -5.98
CA LEU A 71 6.95 2.41 -5.68
C LEU A 71 7.95 2.77 -4.57
N TYR A 72 8.43 4.02 -4.53
CA TYR A 72 9.31 4.51 -3.46
C TYR A 72 8.60 4.44 -2.09
N TYR A 73 7.34 4.85 -2.03
CA TYR A 73 6.51 4.73 -0.84
C TYR A 73 6.35 3.26 -0.40
N ARG A 74 6.13 2.32 -1.34
CA ARG A 74 6.04 0.88 -1.03
C ARG A 74 7.34 0.30 -0.47
N LYS A 75 8.50 0.69 -0.99
CA LYS A 75 9.81 0.23 -0.48
C LYS A 75 10.09 0.75 0.93
N SER A 76 9.66 1.98 1.23
CA SER A 76 9.69 2.57 2.58
C SER A 76 8.70 1.92 3.57
N MET A 77 7.69 1.21 3.07
CA MET A 77 6.70 0.49 3.89
C MET A 77 7.15 -0.93 4.28
N LYS A 78 8.32 -1.37 3.82
CA LYS A 78 8.96 -2.57 4.38
C LYS A 78 9.31 -2.21 5.82
N GLY A 79 8.59 -2.78 6.78
CA GLY A 79 8.78 -2.52 8.21
C GLY A 79 10.25 -2.59 8.61
N ILE A 80 10.61 -1.94 9.73
CA ILE A 80 11.99 -1.91 10.20
C ILE A 80 12.55 -3.34 10.18
N ASP A 81 13.66 -3.51 9.47
CA ASP A 81 14.34 -4.80 9.34
C ASP A 81 14.64 -5.40 10.72
N GLU A 82 14.30 -6.67 10.91
CA GLU A 82 14.48 -7.35 12.20
C GLU A 82 15.96 -7.33 12.64
N GLY A 83 16.89 -7.42 11.67
CA GLY A 83 18.32 -7.28 11.90
C GLY A 83 18.69 -5.88 12.41
N ALA A 84 18.12 -4.84 11.83
CA ALA A 84 18.30 -3.46 12.31
C ALA A 84 17.78 -3.27 13.74
N LEU A 85 16.63 -3.87 14.10
CA LEU A 85 16.09 -3.84 15.47
C LEU A 85 17.02 -4.54 16.46
N LYS A 86 17.53 -5.73 16.13
CA LYS A 86 18.50 -6.47 16.96
C LYS A 86 19.80 -5.71 17.14
N ASN A 87 20.30 -5.07 16.09
CA ASN A 87 21.51 -4.23 16.16
C ASN A 87 21.30 -3.01 17.06
N ALA A 88 20.15 -2.33 16.97
CA ALA A 88 19.81 -1.21 17.82
C ALA A 88 19.69 -1.63 19.30
N LEU A 89 19.06 -2.78 19.55
CA LEU A 89 18.94 -3.38 20.87
C LEU A 89 20.31 -3.65 21.50
N GLY A 90 21.23 -4.28 20.76
CA GLY A 90 22.59 -4.55 21.26
C GLY A 90 23.35 -3.28 21.64
N LYS A 91 23.24 -2.22 20.83
CA LYS A 91 23.84 -0.91 21.15
C LYS A 91 23.24 -0.30 22.42
N LEU A 92 21.92 -0.37 22.59
CA LEU A 92 21.25 0.16 23.78
C LEU A 92 21.63 -0.60 25.05
N LEU A 93 21.71 -1.94 24.99
CA LEU A 93 22.13 -2.75 26.13
C LEU A 93 23.58 -2.45 26.55
N ASN A 94 24.49 -2.31 25.59
CA ASN A 94 25.87 -1.92 25.87
C ASN A 94 25.96 -0.51 26.49
N ASN A 95 25.16 0.44 25.99
CA ASN A 95 25.12 1.77 26.58
C ASN A 95 24.54 1.75 28.00
N LEU A 96 23.52 0.93 28.23
CA LEU A 96 22.88 0.78 29.53
C LEU A 96 23.84 0.13 30.54
N SER A 97 24.60 -0.90 30.16
CA SER A 97 25.61 -1.52 31.03
C SER A 97 26.73 -0.53 31.38
N VAL A 98 27.30 0.15 30.39
CA VAL A 98 28.35 1.16 30.60
C VAL A 98 27.87 2.32 31.47
N LEU A 99 26.60 2.75 31.29
CA LEU A 99 26.02 3.79 32.13
C LEU A 99 25.81 3.33 33.55
N LYS A 100 25.30 2.11 33.77
CA LYS A 100 25.14 1.54 35.12
C LYS A 100 26.48 1.38 35.84
N GLU A 101 27.54 0.98 35.13
CA GLU A 101 28.88 0.86 35.71
C GLU A 101 29.47 2.22 36.12
N LYS A 102 29.25 3.27 35.33
CA LYS A 102 29.80 4.60 35.59
C LYS A 102 28.98 5.42 36.59
N ASN A 103 27.66 5.40 36.44
CA ASN A 103 26.74 6.14 37.28
C ASN A 103 25.35 5.45 37.32
N PRO A 104 25.09 4.63 38.35
CA PRO A 104 23.84 3.89 38.51
C PRO A 104 22.56 4.74 38.56
N GLU A 105 22.66 6.03 38.91
CA GLU A 105 21.51 6.93 39.08
C GLU A 105 21.36 7.94 37.94
N HIS A 106 22.04 7.71 36.81
CA HIS A 106 21.97 8.63 35.69
C HIS A 106 20.54 8.73 35.13
N GLU A 107 20.05 9.95 34.94
CA GLU A 107 18.72 10.29 34.38
C GLU A 107 18.37 9.60 33.03
N LYS A 108 19.38 9.10 32.32
CA LYS A 108 19.20 8.42 31.02
C LYS A 108 18.84 6.95 31.19
N ILE A 109 19.16 6.32 32.33
CA ILE A 109 18.91 4.89 32.57
C ILE A 109 17.42 4.57 32.41
N PRO A 110 16.47 5.26 33.06
CA PRO A 110 15.05 4.99 32.87
C PRO A 110 14.60 5.13 31.40
N LYS A 111 15.11 6.16 30.70
CA LYS A 111 14.80 6.39 29.28
C LYS A 111 15.32 5.25 28.40
N LEU A 112 16.53 4.76 28.65
CA LEU A 112 17.09 3.62 27.92
C LEU A 112 16.33 2.33 28.22
N THR A 113 16.00 2.07 29.49
CA THR A 113 15.21 0.89 29.90
C THR A 113 13.85 0.87 29.20
N HIS A 114 13.16 2.01 29.13
CA HIS A 114 11.92 2.16 28.36
C HIS A 114 12.09 1.81 26.87
N LEU A 115 13.14 2.34 26.22
CA LEU A 115 13.41 2.05 24.81
C LEU A 115 13.72 0.57 24.57
N VAL A 116 14.47 -0.07 25.48
CA VAL A 116 14.76 -1.51 25.44
C VAL A 116 13.47 -2.32 25.52
N CYS A 117 12.57 -1.97 26.44
CA CYS A 117 11.24 -2.61 26.55
C CYS A 117 10.42 -2.48 25.25
N GLN A 118 10.37 -1.29 24.64
CA GLN A 118 9.67 -1.08 23.37
C GLN A 118 10.26 -1.92 22.23
N LEU A 119 11.59 -2.07 22.16
CA LEU A 119 12.23 -2.89 21.14
C LEU A 119 11.94 -4.38 21.33
N TYR A 120 11.95 -4.90 22.56
CA TYR A 120 11.56 -6.28 22.83
C TYR A 120 10.10 -6.56 22.46
N THR A 121 9.20 -5.62 22.76
CA THR A 121 7.79 -5.71 22.35
C THR A 121 7.67 -5.76 20.82
N LYS A 122 8.43 -4.94 20.09
CA LYS A 122 8.45 -4.94 18.61
C LYS A 122 9.06 -6.22 18.01
N LEU A 123 9.97 -6.88 18.74
CA LEU A 123 10.57 -8.15 18.34
C LEU A 123 9.71 -9.37 18.72
N GLY A 124 8.62 -9.18 19.48
CA GLY A 124 7.75 -10.26 19.95
C GLY A 124 8.26 -11.03 21.16
N ASP A 125 9.32 -10.55 21.84
CA ASP A 125 9.86 -11.15 23.05
C ASP A 125 9.20 -10.52 24.30
N GLU A 126 7.98 -10.99 24.60
CA GLU A 126 7.16 -10.43 25.68
C GLU A 126 7.75 -10.65 27.08
N ASP A 127 8.45 -11.77 27.29
CA ASP A 127 9.02 -12.12 28.59
C ASP A 127 10.10 -11.12 28.99
N LYS A 128 11.02 -10.81 28.07
CA LYS A 128 12.04 -9.78 28.31
C LYS A 128 11.44 -8.39 28.37
N ALA A 129 10.43 -8.10 27.54
CA ALA A 129 9.75 -6.80 27.58
C ALA A 129 9.16 -6.52 28.98
N LYS A 130 8.42 -7.49 29.55
CA LYS A 130 7.84 -7.41 30.90
C LYS A 130 8.91 -7.33 32.00
N MET A 131 10.03 -8.04 31.84
CA MET A 131 11.15 -7.95 32.78
C MET A 131 11.69 -6.53 32.88
N PHE A 132 11.97 -5.88 31.73
CA PHE A 132 12.46 -4.50 31.69
C PHE A 132 11.39 -3.47 32.06
N GLU A 133 10.12 -3.77 31.82
CA GLU A 133 9.00 -2.95 32.29
C GLU A 133 8.91 -2.94 33.83
N ASN A 134 9.01 -4.10 34.47
CA ASN A 134 9.06 -4.22 35.93
C ASN A 134 10.31 -3.52 36.51
N GLU A 135 11.45 -3.62 35.83
CA GLU A 135 12.66 -2.87 36.20
C GLU A 135 12.43 -1.35 36.09
N LEU A 136 11.76 -0.89 35.04
CA LEU A 136 11.40 0.52 34.88
C LEU A 136 10.44 0.99 35.98
N LEU A 137 9.45 0.17 36.36
CA LEU A 137 8.54 0.45 37.47
C LEU A 137 9.30 0.62 38.80
N ALA A 138 10.33 -0.18 39.02
CA ALA A 138 11.16 -0.09 40.23
C ALA A 138 12.06 1.16 40.26
N ILE A 139 12.60 1.57 39.11
CA ILE A 139 13.53 2.70 39.02
C ILE A 139 12.80 4.04 38.87
N ALA A 140 11.76 4.10 38.05
CA ALA A 140 11.04 5.31 37.66
C ALA A 140 9.54 5.03 37.48
N PRO A 141 8.77 4.89 38.59
CA PRO A 141 7.35 4.56 38.54
C PRO A 141 6.50 5.66 37.87
N ASP A 142 6.94 6.91 37.94
CA ASP A 142 6.35 8.05 37.26
C ASP A 142 6.43 7.93 35.73
N MET A 143 7.58 7.47 35.22
CA MET A 143 7.80 7.22 33.81
C MET A 143 6.99 6.02 33.32
N HIS A 144 6.93 4.95 34.12
CA HIS A 144 6.11 3.78 33.82
C HIS A 144 4.64 4.19 33.63
N ALA A 145 4.04 4.87 34.61
CA ALA A 145 2.65 5.32 34.56
C ALA A 145 2.31 6.27 33.40
N LYS A 146 3.32 6.94 32.83
CA LYS A 146 3.16 7.79 31.65
C LYS A 146 3.00 7.00 30.36
N TYR A 147 3.74 5.90 30.20
CA TYR A 147 3.83 5.16 28.93
C TYR A 147 3.10 3.81 28.95
N TYR A 148 2.89 3.23 30.12
CA TYR A 148 2.27 1.93 30.34
C TYR A 148 1.10 2.14 31.31
N LYS A 149 -0.12 2.10 30.77
CA LYS A 149 -1.38 2.25 31.52
C LYS A 149 -2.28 1.07 31.25
#